data_AF-A0A978ULU7-F1
#
_entry.id   AF-A0A978ULU7-F1
#
_cell.length_a   1.000
_cell.length_b   1.000
_cell.length_c   1.000
_cell.angle_alpha   90.00
_cell.angle_beta   90.00
_cell.angle_gamma   90.00
#
_symmetry.space_group_name_H-M   'P 1'
#
loop_
_entity.id
_entity.type
_entity.pdbx_description
1 polymer ?
#
loop_
_entity_poly.entity_id
_entity_poly.type
_entity_poly.pdbx_seq_one_letter_code
_entity_poly.pdbx_strand_id
1 'polypeptide(L)'
;MIGKNYLQWYGTVAQLVVTESELIKEILSNKDGAFPKFETQPLVKKLLGDGLVNNEGEMWAKLRRLANHAFHGESLKGMTPAMVTAVEIMLESWKSYEGQEMEVYEEFRLLTSDVISRTAFGNNYQNGKNIFEMLMSKFFKISDEIESDKPEMEIRNNIMKIIKEREEKVISGKENSFGNDFLGILVKAHHDVNDNQRISKDNLVD
;
A
#
# COMPACT_ATOMS: atom_id res chain seq x y z
N MET A 1 16.69 28.09 3.25
CA MET A 1 16.53 28.39 1.82
C MET A 1 16.35 27.07 1.11
N ILE A 2 15.28 26.91 0.35
CA ILE A 2 15.16 25.77 -0.57
C ILE A 2 16.19 25.99 -1.70
N GLY A 3 16.92 24.94 -2.11
CA GLY A 3 17.97 25.05 -3.12
C GLY A 3 17.45 25.52 -4.48
N LYS A 4 18.33 25.95 -5.39
CA LYS A 4 17.94 26.28 -6.78
C LYS A 4 17.61 25.00 -7.55
N ASN A 5 16.78 25.09 -8.59
CA ASN A 5 16.64 24.00 -9.55
C ASN A 5 18.02 23.61 -10.12
N TYR A 6 18.26 22.32 -10.28
CA TYR A 6 19.52 21.81 -10.79
C TYR A 6 19.31 20.56 -11.66
N LEU A 7 20.30 20.28 -12.50
CA LEU A 7 20.33 19.06 -13.28
C LEU A 7 21.13 18.00 -12.52
N GLN A 8 20.60 16.78 -12.45
CA GLN A 8 21.33 15.60 -12.00
C GLN A 8 21.32 14.52 -13.09
N TRP A 9 22.18 13.51 -12.94
CA TRP A 9 22.25 12.38 -13.83
C TRP A 9 21.92 11.10 -13.07
N TYR A 10 20.95 10.34 -13.58
CA TYR A 10 20.64 9.00 -13.12
C TYR A 10 21.10 8.02 -14.21
N GLY A 11 22.28 7.43 -14.03
CA GLY A 11 22.97 6.70 -15.09
C GLY A 11 23.19 7.62 -16.31
N THR A 12 22.66 7.25 -17.46
CA THR A 12 22.74 8.03 -18.71
C THR A 12 21.57 9.01 -18.90
N VAL A 13 20.64 9.09 -17.94
CA VAL A 13 19.43 9.91 -18.04
C VAL A 13 19.60 11.21 -17.25
N ALA A 14 19.55 12.35 -17.93
CA ALA A 14 19.52 13.65 -17.29
C ALA A 14 18.13 13.91 -16.65
N GLN A 15 18.12 14.39 -15.41
CA GLN A 15 16.92 14.70 -14.64
C GLN A 15 16.98 16.14 -14.13
N LEU A 16 15.92 16.90 -14.37
CA LEU A 16 15.76 18.23 -13.77
C LEU A 16 15.13 18.07 -12.38
N VAL A 17 15.85 18.50 -11.34
CA VAL A 17 15.33 18.58 -9.98
C VAL A 17 14.69 19.95 -9.80
N VAL A 18 13.37 19.93 -9.58
CA VAL A 18 12.56 21.12 -9.33
C VAL A 18 12.37 21.28 -7.83
N THR A 19 12.72 22.45 -7.31
CA THR A 19 12.69 22.76 -5.89
C THR A 19 11.73 23.90 -5.55
N GLU A 20 11.29 24.68 -6.54
CA GLU A 20 10.29 25.74 -6.34
C GLU A 20 8.88 25.16 -6.14
N SER A 21 8.20 25.53 -5.04
CA SER A 21 6.91 24.97 -4.64
C SER A 21 5.80 25.14 -5.67
N GLU A 22 5.79 26.26 -6.37
CA GLU A 22 4.79 26.65 -7.35
C GLU A 22 4.90 25.75 -8.58
N LEU A 23 6.12 25.48 -9.03
CA LEU A 23 6.39 24.55 -10.12
C LEU A 23 6.12 23.10 -9.70
N ILE A 24 6.51 22.70 -8.49
CA ILE A 24 6.18 21.37 -7.95
C ILE A 24 4.66 21.17 -7.97
N LYS A 25 3.89 22.17 -7.52
CA LYS A 25 2.43 22.10 -7.52
C LYS A 25 1.85 22.01 -8.94
N GLU A 26 2.39 22.77 -9.88
CA GLU A 26 1.99 22.71 -11.28
C GLU A 26 2.23 21.32 -11.89
N ILE A 27 3.45 20.81 -11.73
CA ILE A 27 3.87 19.48 -12.20
C ILE A 27 3.00 18.39 -11.59
N LEU A 28 2.84 18.38 -10.26
CA LEU A 28 2.05 17.36 -9.55
C LEU A 28 0.54 17.47 -9.79
N SER A 29 0.03 18.67 -10.12
CA SER A 29 -1.38 18.82 -10.51
C SER A 29 -1.65 18.26 -11.90
N ASN A 30 -0.64 18.28 -12.79
CA ASN A 30 -0.64 17.70 -14.12
C ASN A 30 -1.96 17.88 -14.90
N LYS A 31 -2.56 19.07 -14.85
CA LYS A 31 -3.93 19.31 -15.32
C LYS A 31 -4.11 19.02 -16.82
N ASP A 32 -3.04 19.26 -17.59
CA ASP A 32 -3.03 19.12 -19.04
C ASP A 32 -2.37 17.80 -19.49
N GLY A 33 -1.98 16.93 -18.56
CA GLY A 33 -1.33 15.65 -18.87
C GLY A 33 0.11 15.77 -19.40
N ALA A 34 0.71 16.97 -19.33
CA ALA A 34 2.05 17.26 -19.85
C ALA A 34 3.20 16.58 -19.07
N PHE A 35 2.95 16.15 -17.84
CA PHE A 35 3.94 15.56 -16.94
C PHE A 35 3.58 14.10 -16.67
N PRO A 36 3.93 13.15 -17.57
CA PRO A 36 3.69 11.74 -17.31
C PRO A 36 4.48 11.30 -16.08
N LYS A 37 3.96 10.30 -15.37
CA LYS A 37 4.68 9.63 -14.30
C LYS A 37 5.99 9.06 -14.82
N PHE A 38 7.00 9.14 -13.97
CA PHE A 38 8.29 8.54 -14.25
C PHE A 38 8.15 7.02 -14.38
N GLU A 39 8.81 6.43 -15.37
CA GLU A 39 8.84 4.99 -15.55
C GLU A 39 9.59 4.34 -14.37
N THR A 40 8.85 3.62 -13.53
CA THR A 40 9.44 3.01 -12.33
C THR A 40 10.48 1.96 -12.71
N GLN A 41 11.51 1.82 -11.89
CA GLN A 41 12.50 0.77 -12.05
C GLN A 41 11.84 -0.62 -12.16
N PRO A 42 12.42 -1.54 -12.96
CA PRO A 42 11.85 -2.88 -13.16
C PRO A 42 11.52 -3.62 -11.86
N LEU A 43 12.35 -3.44 -10.82
CA LEU A 43 12.16 -4.07 -9.52
C LEU A 43 10.93 -3.53 -8.76
N VAL A 44 10.66 -2.23 -8.88
CA VAL A 44 9.45 -1.59 -8.32
C VAL A 44 8.22 -2.04 -9.09
N LYS A 45 8.31 -2.11 -10.42
CA LYS A 45 7.22 -2.64 -11.26
C LYS A 45 6.92 -4.11 -10.99
N LYS A 46 7.94 -4.92 -10.69
CA LYS A 46 7.77 -6.30 -10.23
C LYS A 46 6.96 -6.35 -8.93
N LEU A 47 7.35 -5.53 -7.94
CA LEU A 47 6.75 -5.59 -6.62
C LEU A 47 5.32 -5.04 -6.56
N LEU A 48 5.06 -3.93 -7.27
CA LEU A 48 3.81 -3.19 -7.21
C LEU A 48 2.93 -3.36 -8.46
N GLY A 49 3.37 -4.19 -9.40
CA GLY A 49 2.69 -4.45 -10.67
C GLY A 49 2.24 -3.18 -11.39
N ASP A 50 1.05 -3.24 -11.97
CA ASP A 50 0.35 -2.08 -12.51
C ASP A 50 -0.66 -1.59 -11.46
N GLY A 51 -0.17 -1.21 -10.28
CA GLY A 51 -0.96 -0.60 -9.21
C GLY A 51 -1.17 0.91 -9.38
N LEU A 52 -1.63 1.58 -8.32
CA LEU A 52 -1.88 3.04 -8.30
C LEU A 52 -0.66 3.90 -8.61
N VAL A 53 0.53 3.42 -8.23
CA VAL A 53 1.80 4.13 -8.45
C VAL A 53 2.12 4.18 -9.94
N ASN A 54 1.88 3.09 -10.68
CA ASN A 54 2.33 2.92 -12.06
C ASN A 54 1.27 3.23 -13.12
N ASN A 55 -0.02 3.15 -12.80
CA ASN A 55 -1.08 3.45 -13.75
C ASN A 55 -1.28 4.95 -13.98
N GLU A 56 -1.81 5.28 -15.17
CA GLU A 56 -2.34 6.60 -15.55
C GLU A 56 -3.74 6.47 -16.16
N GLY A 57 -4.34 7.60 -16.56
CA GLY A 57 -5.60 7.65 -17.30
C GLY A 57 -6.79 7.01 -16.56
N GLU A 58 -7.63 6.32 -17.31
CA GLU A 58 -8.89 5.74 -16.80
C GLU A 58 -8.66 4.68 -15.72
N MET A 59 -7.65 3.82 -15.88
CA MET A 59 -7.33 2.79 -14.89
C MET A 59 -6.87 3.41 -13.57
N TRP A 60 -5.99 4.41 -13.63
CA TRP A 60 -5.60 5.16 -12.43
C TRP A 60 -6.80 5.83 -11.77
N ALA A 61 -7.67 6.49 -12.53
CA ALA A 61 -8.86 7.14 -11.99
C ALA A 61 -9.79 6.15 -11.29
N LYS A 62 -9.95 4.95 -11.85
CA LYS A 62 -10.76 3.87 -11.27
C LYS A 62 -10.17 3.35 -9.96
N LEU A 63 -8.90 2.99 -9.93
CA LEU A 63 -8.21 2.54 -8.71
C LEU A 63 -8.19 3.65 -7.65
N ARG A 64 -7.99 4.91 -8.07
CA ARG A 64 -7.95 6.05 -7.15
C ARG A 64 -9.30 6.30 -6.52
N ARG A 65 -10.40 6.10 -7.25
CA ARG A 65 -11.76 6.17 -6.71
C ARG A 65 -11.99 5.12 -5.62
N LEU A 66 -11.55 3.88 -5.84
CA LEU A 66 -11.66 2.80 -4.84
C LEU A 66 -10.84 3.13 -3.58
N ALA A 67 -9.59 3.54 -3.74
CA ALA A 67 -8.76 3.97 -2.61
C ALA A 67 -9.37 5.17 -1.87
N ASN A 68 -9.83 6.20 -2.57
CA ASN A 68 -10.47 7.36 -1.95
C ASN A 68 -11.72 6.98 -1.14
N HIS A 69 -12.48 5.97 -1.57
CA HIS A 69 -13.62 5.46 -0.81
C HIS A 69 -13.17 4.78 0.50
N ALA A 70 -12.13 3.93 0.42
CA ALA A 70 -11.57 3.26 1.58
C ALA A 70 -10.91 4.22 2.59
N PHE A 71 -10.35 5.33 2.12
CA PHE A 71 -9.70 6.36 2.93
C PHE A 71 -10.57 7.62 3.10
N HIS A 72 -11.88 7.53 2.86
CA HIS A 72 -12.80 8.63 3.14
C HIS A 72 -13.02 8.80 4.65
N GLY A 73 -13.46 9.98 5.09
CA GLY A 73 -13.56 10.32 6.51
C GLY A 73 -14.39 9.35 7.36
N GLU A 74 -15.48 8.80 6.81
CA GLU A 74 -16.29 7.80 7.52
C GLU A 74 -15.59 6.45 7.63
N SER A 75 -14.94 5.99 6.55
CA SER A 75 -14.14 4.76 6.54
C SER A 75 -12.98 4.83 7.54
N LEU A 76 -12.29 5.99 7.60
CA LEU A 76 -11.20 6.25 8.55
C LEU A 76 -11.69 6.23 10.01
N LYS A 77 -12.88 6.77 10.30
CA LYS A 77 -13.48 6.65 11.64
C LYS A 77 -13.69 5.18 12.03
N GLY A 78 -14.12 4.35 11.08
CA GLY A 78 -14.26 2.90 11.28
C GLY A 78 -12.95 2.18 11.60
N MET A 79 -11.80 2.73 11.18
CA MET A 79 -10.47 2.18 11.45
C MET A 79 -9.92 2.55 12.83
N THR A 80 -10.46 3.60 13.47
CA THR A 80 -9.95 4.14 14.75
C THR A 80 -9.86 3.07 15.85
N PRO A 81 -10.86 2.20 16.08
CA PRO A 81 -10.76 1.16 17.10
C PRO A 81 -9.59 0.21 16.87
N ALA A 82 -9.34 -0.19 15.61
CA ALA A 82 -8.22 -1.06 15.27
C ALA A 82 -6.85 -0.41 15.52
N MET A 83 -6.73 0.91 15.25
CA MET A 83 -5.54 1.68 15.55
C MET A 83 -5.29 1.77 17.06
N VAL A 84 -6.34 2.04 17.85
CA VAL A 84 -6.27 2.08 19.31
C VAL A 84 -5.82 0.73 19.87
N THR A 85 -6.43 -0.37 19.43
CA THR A 85 -6.02 -1.72 19.86
C THR A 85 -4.55 -2.00 19.57
N ALA A 86 -4.03 -1.61 18.40
CA ALA A 86 -2.62 -1.81 18.07
C ALA A 86 -1.69 -1.04 19.02
N VAL A 87 -2.04 0.22 19.34
CA VAL A 87 -1.28 1.06 20.29
C VAL A 87 -1.36 0.50 21.71
N GLU A 88 -2.53 0.07 22.18
CA GLU A 88 -2.70 -0.54 23.51
C GLU A 88 -1.85 -1.80 23.67
N ILE A 89 -1.81 -2.67 22.66
CA ILE A 89 -0.98 -3.88 22.66
C ILE A 89 0.52 -3.52 22.75
N MET A 90 0.97 -2.52 22.00
CA MET A 90 2.36 -2.03 22.06
C MET A 90 2.68 -1.45 23.44
N LEU A 91 1.81 -0.60 24.00
CA LEU A 91 2.02 -0.03 25.33
C LEU A 91 2.06 -1.10 26.42
N GLU A 92 1.28 -2.17 26.27
CA GLU A 92 1.34 -3.32 27.19
C GLU A 92 2.68 -4.05 27.09
N SER A 93 3.21 -4.30 25.89
CA SER A 93 4.53 -4.94 25.73
C SER A 93 5.66 -4.06 26.27
N TRP A 94 5.53 -2.74 26.18
CA TRP A 94 6.53 -1.78 26.68
C TRP A 94 6.72 -1.81 28.20
N LYS A 95 5.74 -2.29 28.97
CA LYS A 95 5.90 -2.47 30.43
C LYS A 95 7.05 -3.41 30.77
N SER A 96 7.42 -4.33 29.88
CA SER A 96 8.56 -5.23 30.07
C SER A 96 9.93 -4.54 29.98
N TYR A 97 9.98 -3.33 29.40
CA TYR A 97 11.19 -2.52 29.25
C TYR A 97 11.34 -1.47 30.35
N GLU A 98 10.57 -1.55 31.45
CA GLU A 98 10.64 -0.55 32.51
C GLU A 98 12.07 -0.43 33.07
N GLY A 99 12.65 0.78 32.96
CA GLY A 99 14.03 1.05 33.37
C GLY A 99 15.11 0.57 32.40
N GLN A 100 14.74 0.12 31.20
CA GLN A 100 15.67 -0.35 30.16
C GLN A 100 15.60 0.53 28.91
N GLU A 101 16.70 0.57 28.16
CA GLU A 101 16.72 1.17 26.82
C GLU A 101 15.98 0.26 25.83
N MET A 102 15.32 0.85 24.84
CA MET A 102 14.64 0.13 23.76
C MET A 102 14.96 0.75 22.40
N GLU A 103 14.96 -0.08 21.35
CA GLU A 103 15.10 0.39 19.97
C GLU A 103 13.75 0.89 19.44
N VAL A 104 13.51 2.19 19.58
CA VAL A 104 12.23 2.82 19.24
C VAL A 104 11.90 2.68 17.76
N TYR A 105 12.91 2.64 16.87
CA TYR A 105 12.66 2.47 15.45
C TYR A 105 11.94 1.14 15.15
N GLU A 106 12.40 0.04 15.74
CA GLU A 106 11.80 -1.28 15.53
C GLU A 106 10.40 -1.37 16.15
N GLU A 107 10.18 -0.81 17.34
CA GLU A 107 8.87 -0.78 17.98
C GLU A 107 7.83 -0.03 17.14
N PHE A 108 8.20 1.15 16.60
CA PHE A 108 7.30 1.91 15.72
C PHE A 108 7.11 1.26 14.35
N ARG A 109 8.12 0.57 13.82
CA ARG A 109 7.98 -0.24 12.59
C ARG A 109 6.97 -1.36 12.79
N LEU A 110 7.04 -2.07 13.92
CA LEU A 110 6.10 -3.13 14.28
C LEU A 110 4.69 -2.59 14.52
N LEU A 111 4.55 -1.46 15.22
CA LEU A 111 3.25 -0.79 15.42
C LEU A 111 2.63 -0.40 14.08
N THR A 112 3.40 0.25 13.21
CA THR A 112 2.91 0.70 11.90
C THR A 112 2.45 -0.48 11.05
N SER A 113 3.21 -1.59 11.07
CA SER A 113 2.84 -2.85 10.42
C SER A 113 1.52 -3.40 10.97
N ASP A 114 1.35 -3.43 12.29
CA ASP A 114 0.12 -3.95 12.92
C ASP A 114 -1.09 -3.06 12.60
N VAL A 115 -0.92 -1.73 12.68
CA VAL A 115 -1.97 -0.76 12.33
C VAL A 115 -2.44 -0.97 10.89
N ILE A 116 -1.51 -0.91 9.92
CA ILE A 116 -1.85 -1.07 8.50
C ILE A 116 -2.53 -2.41 8.27
N SER A 117 -2.02 -3.46 8.89
CA SER A 117 -2.53 -4.82 8.69
C SER A 117 -3.95 -5.00 9.24
N ARG A 118 -4.25 -4.46 10.42
CA ARG A 118 -5.61 -4.49 10.97
C ARG A 118 -6.59 -3.68 10.13
N THR A 119 -6.16 -2.51 9.65
CA THR A 119 -7.05 -1.61 8.90
C THR A 119 -7.26 -2.05 7.45
N ALA A 120 -6.26 -2.69 6.83
CA ALA A 120 -6.31 -3.11 5.43
C ALA A 120 -6.81 -4.55 5.25
N PHE A 121 -6.50 -5.46 6.18
CA PHE A 121 -6.81 -6.90 6.08
C PHE A 121 -7.76 -7.41 7.17
N GLY A 122 -8.23 -6.57 8.09
CA GLY A 122 -9.24 -6.92 9.09
C GLY A 122 -8.89 -8.19 9.87
N ASN A 123 -9.75 -9.21 9.81
CA ASN A 123 -9.57 -10.48 10.53
C ASN A 123 -8.32 -11.28 10.10
N ASN A 124 -7.73 -10.97 8.95
CA ASN A 124 -6.50 -11.58 8.47
C ASN A 124 -5.24 -10.75 8.77
N TYR A 125 -5.31 -9.82 9.73
CA TYR A 125 -4.20 -8.89 10.04
C TYR A 125 -2.87 -9.58 10.32
N GLN A 126 -2.84 -10.78 10.91
CA GLN A 126 -1.59 -11.49 11.14
C GLN A 126 -0.88 -11.86 9.83
N ASN A 127 -1.63 -12.32 8.82
CA ASN A 127 -1.08 -12.57 7.48
C ASN A 127 -0.74 -11.25 6.78
N GLY A 128 -1.57 -10.21 6.97
CA GLY A 128 -1.29 -8.86 6.50
C GLY A 128 0.03 -8.30 7.05
N LYS A 129 0.34 -8.58 8.31
CA LYS A 129 1.56 -8.13 9.00
C LYS A 129 2.79 -8.75 8.34
N ASN A 130 2.73 -10.05 8.07
CA ASN A 130 3.80 -10.75 7.35
C ASN A 130 4.01 -10.16 5.94
N ILE A 131 2.92 -9.90 5.20
CA ILE A 131 2.97 -9.25 3.89
C ILE A 131 3.65 -7.87 3.98
N PHE A 132 3.24 -7.05 4.96
CA PHE A 132 3.80 -5.71 5.14
C PHE A 132 5.29 -5.76 5.49
N GLU A 133 5.70 -6.66 6.39
CA GLU A 133 7.10 -6.83 6.74
C GLU A 133 7.96 -7.28 5.55
N MET A 134 7.44 -8.18 4.71
CA MET A 134 8.10 -8.57 3.46
C MET A 134 8.23 -7.39 2.48
N LEU A 135 7.16 -6.60 2.32
CA LEU A 135 7.15 -5.40 1.48
C LEU A 135 8.19 -4.39 1.97
N MET A 136 8.19 -4.04 3.26
CA MET A 136 9.16 -3.09 3.84
C MET A 136 10.60 -3.57 3.71
N SER A 137 10.87 -4.85 4.01
CA SER A 137 12.20 -5.44 3.84
C SER A 137 12.69 -5.33 2.39
N LYS A 138 11.78 -5.44 1.41
CA LYS A 138 12.12 -5.29 -0.01
C LYS A 138 12.30 -3.83 -0.39
N PHE A 139 11.41 -2.93 -0.01
CA PHE A 139 11.56 -1.51 -0.31
C PHE A 139 12.91 -0.95 0.14
N PHE A 140 13.38 -1.32 1.34
CA PHE A 140 14.72 -0.94 1.82
C PHE A 140 15.88 -1.65 1.12
N LYS A 141 15.65 -2.81 0.48
CA LYS A 141 16.68 -3.49 -0.33
C LYS A 141 16.69 -3.02 -1.78
N ILE A 142 15.59 -2.48 -2.27
CA ILE A 142 15.51 -1.82 -3.59
C ILE A 142 16.46 -0.62 -3.63
N SER A 143 16.65 0.09 -2.51
CA SER A 143 17.67 1.15 -2.41
C SER A 143 19.11 0.63 -2.44
N ASP A 144 19.32 -0.67 -2.22
CA ASP A 144 20.65 -1.29 -2.02
C ASP A 144 21.04 -2.30 -3.13
N GLU A 145 20.37 -2.31 -4.29
CA GLU A 145 20.73 -3.09 -5.50
C GLU A 145 20.94 -4.62 -5.29
N ILE A 146 20.14 -5.31 -4.45
CA ILE A 146 20.22 -6.79 -4.35
C ILE A 146 18.97 -7.48 -4.92
N GLU A 147 19.19 -8.07 -6.09
CA GLU A 147 18.30 -8.89 -6.90
C GLU A 147 17.90 -10.19 -6.15
N SER A 148 16.62 -10.37 -5.82
CA SER A 148 16.08 -11.71 -5.57
C SER A 148 14.60 -11.80 -5.91
N ASP A 149 14.30 -12.69 -6.86
CA ASP A 149 12.98 -12.91 -7.49
C ASP A 149 11.98 -13.70 -6.65
N LYS A 150 12.47 -14.52 -5.72
CA LYS A 150 11.65 -15.44 -4.91
C LYS A 150 10.58 -14.77 -4.02
N PRO A 151 10.81 -13.59 -3.41
CA PRO A 151 9.88 -13.06 -2.39
C PRO A 151 8.65 -12.31 -2.93
N GLU A 152 8.66 -11.81 -4.17
CA GLU A 152 7.48 -11.13 -4.75
C GLU A 152 6.32 -12.11 -4.98
N MET A 153 6.63 -13.26 -5.59
CA MET A 153 5.63 -14.30 -5.81
C MET A 153 5.04 -14.80 -4.49
N GLU A 154 5.84 -14.82 -3.42
CA GLU A 154 5.37 -15.14 -2.08
C GLU A 154 4.40 -14.09 -1.53
N ILE A 155 4.68 -12.78 -1.70
CA ILE A 155 3.75 -11.70 -1.33
C ILE A 155 2.42 -11.86 -2.09
N ARG A 156 2.47 -12.02 -3.43
CA ARG A 156 1.26 -12.21 -4.25
C ARG A 156 0.48 -13.44 -3.80
N ASN A 157 1.17 -14.55 -3.55
CA ASN A 157 0.54 -15.80 -3.09
C ASN A 157 -0.14 -15.63 -1.73
N ASN A 158 0.48 -14.90 -0.80
CA ASN A 158 -0.10 -14.61 0.52
C ASN A 158 -1.35 -13.74 0.40
N ILE A 159 -1.32 -12.68 -0.43
CA ILE A 159 -2.50 -11.84 -0.71
C ILE A 159 -3.62 -12.70 -1.32
N MET A 160 -3.27 -13.52 -2.32
CA MET A 160 -4.22 -14.41 -2.98
C MET A 160 -4.84 -15.44 -2.04
N LYS A 161 -4.09 -15.93 -1.06
CA LYS A 161 -4.60 -16.84 -0.03
C LYS A 161 -5.65 -16.14 0.82
N ILE A 162 -5.39 -14.91 1.27
CA ILE A 162 -6.36 -14.12 2.05
C ILE A 162 -7.64 -13.88 1.25
N ILE A 163 -7.51 -13.52 -0.04
CA ILE A 163 -8.67 -13.29 -0.93
C ILE A 163 -9.52 -14.56 -1.04
N LYS A 164 -8.90 -15.71 -1.33
CA LYS A 164 -9.60 -16.99 -1.44
C LYS A 164 -10.32 -17.38 -0.15
N GLU A 165 -9.66 -17.23 1.00
CA GLU A 165 -10.28 -17.50 2.31
C GLU A 165 -11.54 -16.65 2.53
N ARG A 166 -11.54 -15.38 2.10
CA ARG A 166 -12.72 -14.50 2.19
C ARG A 166 -13.83 -14.92 1.23
N GLU A 167 -13.47 -15.23 -0.01
CA GLU A 167 -14.43 -15.71 -1.01
C GLU A 167 -15.13 -16.98 -0.54
N GLU A 168 -14.38 -17.95 -0.03
CA GLU A 168 -14.92 -19.21 0.51
C GLU A 168 -15.89 -18.98 1.67
N LYS A 169 -15.60 -18.05 2.57
CA LYS A 169 -16.50 -17.72 3.69
C LYS A 169 -17.81 -17.09 3.22
N VAL A 170 -17.77 -16.25 2.19
CA VAL A 170 -18.99 -15.66 1.61
C VAL A 170 -19.80 -16.70 0.85
N ILE A 171 -19.14 -17.51 0.00
CA ILE A 171 -19.79 -18.58 -0.78
C ILE A 171 -20.43 -19.64 0.13
N SER A 172 -19.77 -19.98 1.24
CA SER A 172 -20.30 -20.94 2.22
C SER A 172 -21.35 -20.34 3.17
N GLY A 173 -21.68 -19.05 3.05
CA GLY A 173 -22.65 -18.36 3.91
C GLY A 173 -22.18 -18.10 5.34
N LYS A 174 -20.88 -18.27 5.63
CA LYS A 174 -20.29 -17.96 6.95
C LYS A 174 -20.16 -16.46 7.19
N GLU A 175 -19.98 -15.67 6.13
CA GLU A 175 -19.94 -14.22 6.18
C GLU A 175 -20.84 -13.64 5.07
N ASN A 176 -21.48 -12.49 5.33
CA ASN A 176 -22.41 -11.86 4.38
C ASN A 176 -21.71 -10.90 3.40
N SER A 177 -20.41 -10.63 3.59
CA SER A 177 -19.64 -9.66 2.80
C SER A 177 -18.16 -10.01 2.83
N PHE A 178 -17.36 -9.43 1.93
CA PHE A 178 -15.90 -9.60 1.90
C PHE A 178 -15.14 -8.76 2.95
N GLY A 179 -15.86 -8.09 3.86
CA GLY A 179 -15.32 -7.13 4.82
C GLY A 179 -15.49 -5.68 4.37
N ASN A 180 -15.43 -4.77 5.34
CA ASN A 180 -15.48 -3.31 5.12
C ASN A 180 -14.09 -2.65 5.16
N ASP A 181 -13.03 -3.45 5.35
CA ASP A 181 -11.64 -3.02 5.23
C ASP A 181 -11.25 -2.78 3.76
N PHE A 182 -10.05 -2.25 3.56
CA PHE A 182 -9.58 -1.89 2.22
C PHE A 182 -9.57 -3.09 1.25
N LEU A 183 -9.06 -4.26 1.69
CA LEU A 183 -9.06 -5.45 0.86
C LEU A 183 -10.49 -5.90 0.53
N GLY A 184 -11.42 -5.80 1.48
CA GLY A 184 -12.83 -6.14 1.28
C GLY A 184 -13.49 -5.29 0.20
N ILE A 185 -13.17 -3.98 0.16
CA ILE A 185 -13.62 -3.05 -0.88
C ILE A 185 -13.06 -3.47 -2.25
N LEU A 186 -11.79 -3.83 -2.34
CA LEU A 186 -11.17 -4.26 -3.60
C LEU A 186 -11.73 -5.61 -4.08
N VAL A 187 -11.91 -6.59 -3.18
CA VAL A 187 -12.53 -7.89 -3.52
C VAL A 187 -13.96 -7.68 -4.01
N LYS A 188 -14.73 -6.79 -3.38
CA LYS A 188 -16.07 -6.42 -3.86
C LYS A 188 -16.01 -5.81 -5.27
N ALA A 189 -15.05 -4.92 -5.54
CA ALA A 189 -14.88 -4.35 -6.86
C ALA A 189 -14.45 -5.41 -7.91
N HIS A 190 -13.68 -6.42 -7.53
CA HIS A 190 -13.32 -7.52 -8.43
C HIS A 190 -14.53 -8.38 -8.84
N HIS A 191 -15.53 -8.51 -7.96
CA HIS A 191 -16.78 -9.22 -8.20
C HIS A 191 -17.94 -8.34 -8.69
N ASP A 192 -17.67 -7.09 -9.08
CA ASP A 192 -18.73 -6.19 -9.56
C ASP A 192 -19.32 -6.69 -10.88
N VAL A 193 -20.66 -6.66 -10.98
CA VAL A 193 -21.40 -7.07 -12.19
C VAL A 193 -21.25 -6.09 -13.34
N ASN A 194 -20.90 -4.83 -13.04
CA ASN A 194 -20.64 -3.81 -14.03
C ASN A 194 -19.16 -3.83 -14.42
N ASP A 195 -18.86 -4.22 -15.66
CA ASP A 195 -17.49 -4.27 -16.20
C ASP A 195 -16.73 -2.95 -16.03
N ASN A 196 -17.42 -1.80 -16.10
CA ASN A 196 -16.79 -0.48 -15.90
C ASN A 196 -16.35 -0.25 -14.44
N GLN A 197 -16.96 -0.93 -13.47
CA GLN A 197 -16.57 -0.90 -12.06
C GLN A 197 -15.65 -2.06 -11.68
N ARG A 198 -15.70 -3.17 -12.43
CA ARG A 198 -14.94 -4.39 -12.14
C ARG A 198 -13.44 -4.22 -12.33
N ILE A 199 -12.64 -4.56 -11.32
CA ILE A 199 -11.16 -4.58 -11.45
C ILE A 199 -10.65 -5.99 -11.78
N SER A 200 -9.52 -6.07 -12.48
CA SER A 200 -8.88 -7.35 -12.73
C SER A 200 -8.30 -7.93 -11.44
N LYS A 201 -7.98 -9.23 -11.46
CA LYS A 201 -7.32 -9.90 -10.35
C LYS A 201 -5.92 -9.32 -10.10
N ASP A 202 -5.20 -8.95 -11.15
CA ASP A 202 -3.88 -8.33 -10.99
C ASP A 202 -4.02 -6.95 -10.34
N ASN A 203 -4.97 -6.12 -10.76
CA ASN A 203 -5.22 -4.83 -10.11
C ASN A 203 -5.78 -4.91 -8.68
N LEU A 204 -6.30 -6.06 -8.27
CA LEU A 204 -6.71 -6.33 -6.89
C LEU A 204 -5.48 -6.63 -6.00
N VAL A 205 -4.44 -7.27 -6.57
CA VAL A 205 -3.23 -7.67 -5.87
C VAL A 205 -2.14 -6.59 -5.91
N ASP A 206 -2.06 -5.85 -7.01
CA ASP A 206 -1.13 -4.74 -7.29
C ASP A 206 -1.54 -3.42 -6.61
#